data_AF-A0A1H3P2I6-F1
#
_entry.id   AF-A0A1H3P2I6-F1
#
_cell.length_a   1.000
_cell.length_b   1.000
_cell.length_c   1.000
_cell.angle_alpha   90.00
_cell.angle_beta   90.00
_cell.angle_gamma   90.00
#
_symmetry.space_group_name_H-M   'P 1'
#
loop_
_entity.id
_entity.type
_entity.pdbx_description
1 polymer ?
#
loop_
_entity_poly.entity_id
_entity_poly.type
_entity_poly.pdbx_seq_one_letter_code
_entity_poly.pdbx_strand_id
1 'polypeptide(L)'
;MTVAGAGKYKTYYCANAKEKGPSVCSGFRGLRDSIALPLVLSGLRNDLMKPDAYVAFRKSVQQRLKATRGAAKDALDLHDNRVRGLETARRNPILPARQGLGSQSLVEELNQIDADLVRLTAMREEIIPPEIKLPDGLPDLYREMIRDIAATLSEESVASRAADALHELVDRIVVD
;
A
#
# COMPACT_ATOMS: atom_id res chain seq x y z
N MET A 1 1.39 -27.78 0.41
CA MET A 1 1.76 -28.36 1.73
C MET A 1 0.64 -29.31 2.15
N THR A 2 0.94 -30.41 2.83
CA THR A 2 -0.08 -31.33 3.35
C THR A 2 -0.01 -31.36 4.86
N VAL A 3 -1.16 -31.43 5.52
CA VAL A 3 -1.23 -31.52 6.98
C VAL A 3 -1.72 -32.89 7.39
N ALA A 4 -1.11 -33.49 8.42
CA ALA A 4 -1.59 -34.71 9.04
C ALA A 4 -1.65 -34.56 10.57
N GLY A 5 -2.55 -35.30 11.21
CA GLY A 5 -2.80 -35.24 12.65
C GLY A 5 -3.90 -34.25 13.04
N ALA A 6 -4.31 -34.29 14.31
CA ALA A 6 -5.36 -33.44 14.88
C ALA A 6 -4.86 -32.74 16.16
N GLY A 7 -5.39 -31.54 16.42
CA GLY A 7 -5.03 -30.72 17.57
C GLY A 7 -3.52 -30.50 17.71
N LYS A 8 -3.00 -30.70 18.91
CA LYS A 8 -1.57 -30.52 19.25
C LYS A 8 -0.57 -31.45 18.53
N TYR A 9 -1.05 -32.45 17.79
CA TYR A 9 -0.21 -33.40 17.04
C TYR A 9 -0.17 -33.09 15.54
N LYS A 10 -0.73 -31.96 15.12
CA LYS A 10 -0.73 -31.50 13.74
C LYS A 10 0.70 -31.31 13.24
N THR A 11 1.01 -31.87 12.08
CA THR A 11 2.34 -31.83 11.46
C THR A 11 2.22 -31.48 9.99
N TYR A 12 3.01 -30.50 9.56
CA TYR A 12 3.12 -30.02 8.19
C TYR A 12 4.13 -30.84 7.41
N TYR A 13 3.75 -31.31 6.23
CA TYR A 13 4.57 -32.10 5.32
C TYR A 13 4.65 -31.47 3.94
N CYS A 14 5.76 -31.70 3.26
CA CYS A 14 5.85 -31.37 1.84
C CYS A 14 4.87 -32.25 1.05
N ALA A 15 4.03 -31.64 0.22
CA ALA A 15 3.05 -32.36 -0.58
C ALA A 15 3.72 -33.31 -1.57
N ASN A 16 4.77 -32.84 -2.26
CA ASN A 16 5.53 -33.67 -3.19
C ASN A 16 6.25 -34.83 -2.50
N ALA A 17 6.76 -34.65 -1.27
CA ALA A 17 7.38 -35.74 -0.52
C ALA A 17 6.38 -36.86 -0.20
N LYS A 18 5.14 -36.48 0.15
CA LYS A 18 4.07 -37.42 0.50
C LYS A 18 3.59 -38.21 -0.73
N GLU A 19 3.47 -37.57 -1.88
CA GLU A 19 2.91 -38.18 -3.10
C GLU A 19 3.96 -38.89 -3.96
N LYS A 20 5.17 -38.34 -4.05
CA LYS A 20 6.22 -38.78 -4.99
C LYS A 20 7.48 -39.33 -4.29
N GLY A 21 7.49 -39.33 -2.95
CA GLY A 21 8.58 -39.87 -2.14
C GLY A 21 9.74 -38.89 -1.89
N PRO A 22 10.74 -39.32 -1.10
CA PRO A 22 11.84 -38.47 -0.61
C PRO A 22 12.82 -38.02 -1.70
N SER A 23 12.74 -38.58 -2.91
CA SER A 23 13.57 -38.19 -4.06
C SER A 23 13.20 -36.83 -4.66
N VAL A 24 11.99 -36.32 -4.41
CA VAL A 24 11.48 -35.03 -4.94
C VAL A 24 11.59 -33.90 -3.92
N CYS A 25 11.76 -34.23 -2.65
CA CYS A 25 11.95 -33.27 -1.57
C CYS A 25 12.82 -33.93 -0.48
N SER A 26 14.12 -33.66 -0.55
CA SER A 26 15.10 -34.06 0.44
C SER A 26 15.11 -33.08 1.61
N GLY A 27 15.37 -33.55 2.83
CA GLY A 27 15.58 -32.69 4.00
C GLY A 27 14.36 -32.38 4.87
N PHE A 28 13.14 -32.33 4.30
CA PHE A 28 11.95 -31.95 5.07
C PHE A 28 11.22 -33.17 5.69
N ARG A 29 11.58 -33.53 6.94
CA ARG A 29 10.99 -34.68 7.67
C ARG A 29 9.58 -34.42 8.22
N GLY A 30 9.07 -33.20 8.05
CA GLY A 30 7.81 -32.72 8.60
C GLY A 30 8.04 -31.79 9.80
N LEU A 31 7.23 -30.73 9.86
CA LEU A 31 7.32 -29.69 10.87
C LEU A 31 6.09 -29.75 11.77
N ARG A 32 6.28 -30.03 13.06
CA ARG A 32 5.18 -30.05 14.03
C ARG A 32 4.61 -28.66 14.21
N ASP A 33 3.30 -28.54 14.32
CA ASP A 33 2.60 -27.27 14.53
C ASP A 33 3.04 -26.60 15.84
N SER A 34 3.25 -27.40 16.89
CA SER A 34 3.80 -26.95 18.17
C SER A 34 5.21 -26.36 18.10
N ILE A 35 5.92 -26.56 16.98
CA ILE A 35 7.24 -25.98 16.71
C ILE A 35 7.10 -24.85 15.67
N ALA A 36 6.30 -25.07 14.62
CA ALA A 36 6.07 -24.11 13.55
C ALA A 36 5.53 -22.78 14.07
N LEU A 37 4.44 -22.84 14.86
CA LEU A 37 3.74 -21.64 15.29
C LEU A 37 4.62 -20.76 16.19
N PRO A 38 5.30 -21.29 17.24
CA PRO A 38 6.24 -20.48 18.02
C PRO A 38 7.40 -19.92 17.20
N LEU A 39 7.92 -20.68 16.22
CA LEU A 39 9.04 -20.23 15.39
C LEU A 39 8.64 -19.05 14.48
N VAL A 40 7.47 -19.14 13.84
CA VAL A 40 6.92 -18.06 13.01
C VAL A 40 6.63 -16.82 13.85
N LEU A 41 5.95 -16.99 14.99
CA LEU A 41 5.65 -15.87 15.89
C LEU A 41 6.93 -15.22 16.45
N SER A 42 7.94 -16.03 16.77
CA SER A 42 9.26 -15.54 17.18
C SER A 42 9.93 -14.74 16.07
N GLY A 43 9.90 -15.22 14.82
CA GLY A 43 10.42 -14.47 13.67
C GLY A 43 9.67 -13.15 13.43
N LEU A 44 8.34 -13.15 13.52
CA LEU A 44 7.55 -11.93 13.37
C LEU A 44 7.84 -10.90 14.46
N ARG A 45 8.01 -11.35 15.70
CA ARG A 45 8.34 -10.49 16.84
C ARG A 45 9.77 -9.95 16.77
N ASN A 46 10.72 -10.82 16.43
CA ASN A 46 12.13 -10.53 16.61
C ASN A 46 12.81 -10.01 15.34
N ASP A 47 12.33 -10.37 14.14
CA ASP A 47 13.04 -10.09 12.88
C ASP A 47 12.39 -9.01 12.01
N LEU A 48 11.05 -8.89 11.99
CA LEU A 48 10.36 -7.98 11.06
C LEU A 48 10.52 -6.48 11.43
N MET A 49 10.81 -6.18 12.70
CA MET A 49 11.00 -4.80 13.21
C MET A 49 12.21 -4.69 14.16
N LYS A 50 13.33 -5.33 13.79
CA LYS A 50 14.64 -4.97 14.34
C LYS A 50 14.92 -3.48 14.07
N PRO A 51 15.66 -2.78 14.95
CA PRO A 51 15.99 -1.36 14.74
C PRO A 51 16.51 -1.08 13.32
N ASP A 52 17.39 -1.93 12.80
CA ASP A 52 17.97 -1.78 11.47
C ASP A 52 16.95 -1.98 10.33
N ALA A 53 16.08 -3.00 10.46
CA ALA A 53 15.01 -3.25 9.50
C ALA A 53 13.99 -2.10 9.47
N TYR A 54 13.68 -1.53 10.64
CA TYR A 54 12.79 -0.37 10.74
C TYR A 54 13.40 0.89 10.13
N VAL A 55 14.69 1.14 10.33
CA VAL A 55 15.38 2.28 9.70
C VAL A 55 15.34 2.15 8.18
N ALA A 56 15.60 0.95 7.65
CA ALA A 56 15.51 0.68 6.22
C ALA A 56 14.08 0.87 5.67
N PHE A 57 13.06 0.36 6.38
CA PHE A 57 11.65 0.57 6.05
C PHE A 57 11.27 2.05 6.04
N ARG A 58 11.60 2.79 7.10
CA ARG A 58 11.30 4.23 7.19
C ARG A 58 11.92 4.99 6.03
N LYS A 59 13.17 4.67 5.68
CA LYS A 59 13.87 5.27 4.53
C LYS A 59 13.14 4.98 3.22
N SER A 60 12.75 3.74 2.96
CA SER A 60 12.08 3.37 1.70
C SER A 60 10.69 3.99 1.58
N VAL A 61 9.92 4.03 2.66
CA VAL A 61 8.60 4.68 2.69
C VAL A 61 8.75 6.18 2.46
N GLN A 62 9.68 6.85 3.14
CA GLN A 62 9.95 8.27 2.93
C GLN A 62 10.38 8.58 1.49
N GLN A 63 11.22 7.73 0.89
CA GLN A 63 11.62 7.87 -0.52
C GLN A 63 10.41 7.74 -1.45
N ARG A 64 9.54 6.75 -1.22
CA ARG A 64 8.33 6.55 -2.02
C ARG A 64 7.34 7.69 -1.87
N LEU A 65 7.11 8.16 -0.64
CA LEU A 65 6.27 9.34 -0.38
C LEU A 65 6.83 10.59 -1.07
N LYS A 66 8.15 10.80 -1.04
CA LYS A 66 8.79 11.90 -1.78
C LYS A 66 8.61 11.77 -3.28
N ALA A 67 8.76 10.57 -3.85
CA ALA A 67 8.55 10.32 -5.27
C ALA A 67 7.09 10.58 -5.69
N THR A 68 6.12 10.11 -4.90
CA THR A 68 4.69 10.38 -5.14
C THR A 68 4.37 11.87 -5.01
N ARG A 69 4.94 12.57 -4.02
CA ARG A 69 4.81 14.03 -3.89
C ARG A 69 5.45 14.76 -5.06
N GLY A 70 6.59 14.30 -5.57
CA GLY A 70 7.22 14.85 -6.77
C GLY A 70 6.32 14.74 -7.99
N ALA A 71 5.80 13.53 -8.26
CA ALA A 71 4.86 13.31 -9.37
C ALA A 71 3.56 14.11 -9.22
N ALA A 72 3.02 14.22 -8.00
CA ALA A 72 1.84 15.03 -7.73
C ALA A 72 2.11 16.54 -7.91
N LYS A 73 3.31 17.01 -7.51
CA LYS A 73 3.74 18.39 -7.75
C LYS A 73 3.90 18.67 -9.24
N ASP A 74 4.55 17.79 -9.99
CA ASP A 74 4.70 17.95 -11.44
C ASP A 74 3.33 17.97 -12.15
N ALA A 75 2.40 17.11 -11.72
CA ALA A 75 1.02 17.12 -12.21
C ALA A 75 0.29 18.43 -11.87
N LEU A 76 0.47 18.96 -10.65
CA LEU A 76 -0.08 20.25 -10.24
C LEU A 76 0.51 21.42 -11.03
N ASP A 77 1.82 21.43 -11.27
CA ASP A 77 2.51 22.47 -12.03
C ASP A 77 2.03 22.50 -13.51
N LEU A 78 1.88 21.31 -14.13
CA LEU A 78 1.29 21.18 -15.47
C LEU A 78 -0.15 21.66 -15.51
N HIS A 79 -0.94 21.29 -14.49
CA HIS A 79 -2.33 21.72 -14.36
C HIS A 79 -2.44 23.25 -14.22
N ASP A 80 -1.66 23.85 -13.33
CA ASP A 80 -1.65 25.29 -13.07
C ASP A 80 -1.16 26.09 -14.28
N ASN A 81 -0.20 25.55 -15.06
CA ASN A 81 0.22 26.14 -16.33
C ASN A 81 -0.91 26.11 -17.38
N ARG A 82 -1.68 25.02 -17.45
CA ARG A 82 -2.83 24.91 -18.38
C ARG A 82 -3.93 25.90 -18.02
N VAL A 83 -4.25 26.05 -16.74
CA VAL A 83 -5.21 27.04 -16.25
C VAL A 83 -4.75 28.45 -16.61
N ARG A 84 -3.48 28.81 -16.33
CA ARG A 84 -2.92 30.12 -16.71
C ARG A 84 -3.00 30.39 -18.22
N GLY A 85 -2.77 29.37 -19.05
CA GLY A 85 -2.91 29.46 -20.51
C GLY A 85 -4.34 29.80 -20.92
N LEU A 86 -5.33 29.09 -20.37
CA LEU A 86 -6.75 29.35 -20.64
C LEU A 86 -7.21 30.70 -20.11
N GLU A 87 -6.77 31.13 -18.94
CA GLU A 87 -7.06 32.48 -18.41
C GLU A 87 -6.49 33.59 -19.31
N THR A 88 -5.30 33.37 -19.87
CA THR A 88 -4.68 34.30 -20.83
C THR A 88 -5.47 34.34 -22.14
N ALA A 89 -5.85 33.16 -22.66
CA ALA A 89 -6.67 33.03 -23.86
C ALA A 89 -8.06 33.67 -23.68
N ARG A 90 -8.65 33.57 -22.48
CA ARG A 90 -9.90 34.26 -22.12
C ARG A 90 -9.76 35.78 -22.14
N ARG A 91 -8.62 36.32 -21.70
CA ARG A 91 -8.38 37.77 -21.61
C ARG A 91 -8.08 38.43 -22.96
N ASN A 92 -7.41 37.72 -23.87
CA ASN A 92 -6.94 38.25 -25.16
C ASN A 92 -8.06 38.80 -26.08
N PRO A 93 -9.21 38.13 -26.26
CA PRO A 93 -10.28 38.60 -27.15
C PRO A 93 -11.28 39.58 -26.49
N ILE A 94 -11.11 39.94 -25.22
CA ILE A 94 -12.03 40.87 -24.52
C ILE A 94 -12.00 42.28 -25.15
N LEU A 95 -10.87 42.69 -25.71
CA LEU A 95 -10.71 44.00 -26.35
C LEU A 95 -11.50 44.12 -27.68
N PRO A 96 -11.39 43.19 -28.65
CA PRO A 96 -12.22 43.18 -29.86
C PRO A 96 -13.72 42.99 -29.61
N ALA A 97 -14.11 42.13 -28.66
CA ALA A 97 -15.52 41.88 -28.35
C ALA A 97 -16.23 43.12 -27.78
N ARG A 98 -15.53 43.92 -26.95
CA ARG A 98 -16.04 45.22 -26.44
C ARG A 98 -16.28 46.26 -27.52
N GLN A 99 -15.66 46.12 -28.70
CA GLN A 99 -15.86 47.00 -29.87
C GLN A 99 -17.00 46.54 -30.78
N GLY A 100 -17.74 45.47 -30.41
CA GLY A 100 -18.90 44.99 -31.16
C GLY A 100 -18.54 44.10 -32.37
N LEU A 101 -17.28 43.66 -32.48
CA LEU A 101 -16.76 42.86 -33.61
C LEU A 101 -16.74 41.34 -33.35
N GLY A 102 -17.47 40.87 -32.34
CA GLY A 102 -17.49 39.45 -31.98
C GLY A 102 -18.36 38.62 -32.93
N SER A 103 -17.78 37.64 -33.62
CA SER A 103 -18.52 36.60 -34.34
C SER A 103 -19.15 35.58 -33.38
N GLN A 104 -20.20 34.87 -33.80
CA GLN A 104 -20.78 33.76 -33.00
C GLN A 104 -19.74 32.71 -32.61
N SER A 105 -18.77 32.43 -33.49
CA SER A 105 -17.67 31.50 -33.21
C SER A 105 -16.79 31.94 -32.03
N LEU A 106 -16.61 33.24 -31.82
CA LEU A 106 -15.83 33.77 -30.70
C LEU A 106 -16.55 33.57 -29.35
N VAL A 107 -17.88 33.70 -29.36
CA VAL A 107 -18.71 33.46 -28.17
C VAL A 107 -18.69 31.98 -27.80
N GLU A 108 -18.78 31.08 -28.79
CA GLU A 108 -18.66 29.64 -28.56
C GLU A 108 -17.29 29.25 -28.00
N GLU A 109 -16.20 29.80 -28.54
CA GLU A 109 -14.84 29.56 -28.04
C GLU A 109 -14.67 30.04 -26.59
N LEU A 110 -15.19 31.24 -26.25
CA LEU A 110 -15.15 31.76 -24.89
C LEU A 110 -15.96 30.91 -23.89
N ASN A 111 -17.13 30.43 -24.30
CA ASN A 111 -17.94 29.54 -23.46
C ASN A 111 -17.23 28.20 -23.21
N GLN A 112 -16.51 27.67 -24.21
CA GLN A 112 -15.70 26.46 -24.04
C GLN A 112 -14.53 26.69 -23.08
N ILE A 113 -13.83 27.81 -23.19
CA ILE A 113 -12.75 28.19 -22.26
C ILE A 113 -13.28 28.31 -20.83
N ASP A 114 -14.44 28.94 -20.64
CA ASP A 114 -15.05 29.09 -19.31
C ASP A 114 -15.49 27.73 -18.72
N ALA A 115 -16.07 26.85 -19.53
CA ALA A 115 -16.41 25.49 -19.10
C ALA A 115 -15.17 24.66 -18.73
N ASP A 116 -14.10 24.78 -19.52
CA ASP A 116 -12.83 24.09 -19.25
C ASP A 116 -12.14 24.62 -17.98
N LEU A 117 -12.20 25.94 -17.72
CA LEU A 117 -11.70 26.52 -16.48
C LEU A 117 -12.45 25.99 -15.26
N VAL A 118 -13.79 25.97 -15.28
CA VAL A 118 -14.59 25.41 -14.18
C VAL A 118 -14.21 23.95 -13.91
N ARG A 119 -14.08 23.14 -14.96
CA ARG A 119 -13.69 21.72 -14.83
C ARG A 119 -12.30 21.58 -14.23
N LEU A 120 -11.31 22.32 -14.74
CA LEU A 120 -9.93 22.23 -14.27
C LEU A 120 -9.79 22.74 -12.82
N THR A 121 -10.46 23.83 -12.45
CA THR A 121 -10.43 24.31 -11.07
C THR A 121 -10.97 23.28 -10.08
N ALA A 122 -12.05 22.56 -10.44
CA ALA A 122 -12.58 21.48 -9.61
C ALA A 122 -11.60 20.30 -9.46
N MET A 123 -10.93 19.90 -10.55
CA MET A 123 -9.93 18.82 -10.53
C MET A 123 -8.70 19.14 -9.69
N ARG A 124 -8.37 20.43 -9.50
CA ARG A 124 -7.19 20.87 -8.74
C ARG A 124 -7.22 20.45 -7.28
N GLU A 125 -8.39 20.46 -6.64
CA GLU A 125 -8.53 20.10 -5.22
C GLU A 125 -8.25 18.61 -4.96
N GLU A 126 -8.51 17.75 -5.95
CA GLU A 126 -8.26 16.31 -5.88
C GLU A 126 -6.78 15.94 -6.05
N ILE A 127 -5.97 16.83 -6.65
CA ILE A 127 -4.56 16.57 -6.98
C ILE A 127 -3.65 16.71 -5.75
N ILE A 128 -4.08 17.37 -4.66
CA ILE A 128 -3.24 17.59 -3.47
C ILE A 128 -3.18 16.31 -2.62
N PRO A 129 -2.08 15.55 -2.60
CA PRO A 129 -2.03 14.32 -1.83
C PRO A 129 -1.92 14.64 -0.32
N PRO A 130 -2.62 13.89 0.55
CA PRO A 130 -2.54 14.10 1.99
C PRO A 130 -1.12 13.83 2.53
N GLU A 131 -0.68 14.65 3.49
CA GLU A 131 0.63 14.49 4.09
C GLU A 131 0.64 13.28 5.05
N ILE A 132 1.14 12.13 4.58
CA ILE A 132 1.36 10.96 5.44
C ILE A 132 2.61 11.19 6.31
N LYS A 133 2.45 11.23 7.63
CA LYS A 133 3.54 11.24 8.62
C LYS A 133 3.62 9.86 9.29
N LEU A 134 4.79 9.26 9.29
CA LEU A 134 5.05 8.02 10.01
C LEU A 134 5.18 8.33 11.51
N PRO A 135 4.48 7.60 12.41
CA PRO A 135 4.66 7.74 13.86
C PRO A 135 6.08 7.35 14.29
N ASP A 136 6.65 8.05 15.28
CA ASP A 136 8.00 7.76 15.77
C ASP A 136 8.09 6.42 16.53
N GLY A 137 7.01 5.99 17.20
CA GLY A 137 6.91 4.77 18.01
C GLY A 137 6.38 3.53 17.28
N LEU A 138 6.36 3.51 15.94
CA LEU A 138 5.79 2.41 15.16
C LEU A 138 6.35 1.01 15.49
N PRO A 139 7.65 0.83 15.81
CA PRO A 139 8.18 -0.48 16.19
C PRO A 139 7.57 -1.05 17.47
N ASP A 140 7.30 -0.19 18.45
CA ASP A 140 6.74 -0.62 19.73
C ASP A 140 5.26 -0.98 19.56
N LEU A 141 4.51 -0.14 18.83
CA LEU A 141 3.13 -0.45 18.43
C LEU A 141 3.02 -1.77 17.67
N TYR A 142 3.96 -2.03 16.75
CA TYR A 142 4.00 -3.28 16.01
C TYR A 142 4.29 -4.48 16.91
N ARG A 143 5.24 -4.37 17.86
CA ARG A 143 5.55 -5.44 18.81
C ARG A 143 4.36 -5.75 19.73
N GLU A 144 3.64 -4.72 20.17
CA GLU A 144 2.41 -4.90 20.95
C GLU A 144 1.34 -5.62 20.14
N MET A 145 1.11 -5.22 18.89
CA MET A 145 0.17 -5.90 17.99
C MET A 145 0.53 -7.38 17.80
N ILE A 146 1.80 -7.71 17.55
CA ILE A 146 2.25 -9.11 17.42
C ILE A 146 2.11 -9.88 18.73
N ARG A 147 2.36 -9.26 19.88
CA ARG A 147 2.15 -9.88 21.19
C ARG A 147 0.67 -10.22 21.39
N ASP A 148 -0.23 -9.32 21.03
CA ASP A 148 -1.67 -9.52 21.20
C ASP A 148 -2.19 -10.60 20.23
N ILE A 149 -1.69 -10.65 18.99
CA ILE A 149 -1.95 -11.74 18.04
C ILE A 149 -1.45 -13.09 18.61
N ALA A 150 -0.23 -13.13 19.14
CA ALA A 150 0.34 -14.35 19.73
C ALA A 150 -0.47 -14.84 20.96
N ALA A 151 -0.94 -13.93 21.80
CA ALA A 151 -1.81 -14.24 22.92
C ALA A 151 -3.15 -14.82 22.43
N THR A 152 -3.78 -14.17 21.44
CA THR A 152 -5.06 -14.60 20.88
C THR A 152 -4.98 -15.95 20.16
N LEU A 153 -3.86 -16.25 19.50
CA LEU A 153 -3.61 -17.57 18.88
C LEU A 153 -3.48 -18.71 19.89
N SER A 154 -3.15 -18.39 21.13
CA SER A 154 -3.08 -19.37 22.22
C SER A 154 -4.48 -19.71 22.77
N GLU A 155 -5.51 -18.94 22.41
CA GLU A 155 -6.90 -19.17 22.79
C GLU A 155 -7.66 -19.94 21.69
N GLU A 156 -8.01 -21.18 21.98
CA GLU A 156 -8.63 -22.11 21.01
C GLU A 156 -9.98 -21.61 20.45
N SER A 157 -10.67 -20.71 21.16
CA SER A 157 -11.93 -20.12 20.72
C SER A 157 -11.78 -18.97 19.72
N VAL A 158 -10.59 -18.35 19.62
CA VAL A 158 -10.33 -17.16 18.79
C VAL A 158 -9.20 -17.37 17.76
N ALA A 159 -8.54 -18.54 17.82
CA ALA A 159 -7.43 -18.90 16.95
C ALA A 159 -7.71 -18.70 15.44
N SER A 160 -8.95 -18.92 14.97
CA SER A 160 -9.31 -18.70 13.57
C SER A 160 -9.16 -17.24 13.13
N ARG A 161 -9.61 -16.28 13.96
CA ARG A 161 -9.51 -14.85 13.61
C ARG A 161 -8.08 -14.35 13.63
N ALA A 162 -7.29 -14.84 14.58
CA ALA A 162 -5.89 -14.48 14.67
C ALA A 162 -5.05 -15.12 13.55
N ALA A 163 -5.46 -16.28 13.02
CA ALA A 163 -4.86 -16.88 11.84
C ALA A 163 -5.11 -16.05 10.58
N ASP A 164 -6.31 -15.50 10.40
CA ASP A 164 -6.63 -14.61 9.27
C ASP A 164 -5.74 -13.35 9.30
N ALA A 165 -5.56 -12.73 10.47
CA ALA A 165 -4.67 -11.59 10.64
C ALA A 165 -3.20 -11.92 10.34
N LEU A 166 -2.74 -13.13 10.69
CA LEU A 166 -1.40 -13.59 10.32
C LEU A 166 -1.23 -13.75 8.81
N HIS A 167 -2.26 -14.20 8.10
CA HIS A 167 -2.23 -14.35 6.64
C HIS A 167 -2.13 -13.02 5.90
N GLU A 168 -2.66 -11.92 6.46
CA GLU A 168 -2.46 -10.58 5.91
C GLU A 168 -1.02 -10.07 6.07
N LEU A 169 -0.32 -10.53 7.13
CA LEU A 169 1.04 -10.10 7.44
C LEU A 169 2.11 -10.96 6.74
N VAL A 170 1.83 -12.24 6.52
CA VAL A 170 2.79 -13.22 6.00
C VAL A 170 2.27 -13.88 4.74
N ASP A 171 2.82 -13.48 3.60
CA ASP A 171 2.50 -14.05 2.29
C ASP A 171 2.96 -15.51 2.18
N ARG A 172 4.20 -15.81 2.58
CA ARG A 172 4.74 -17.18 2.55
C ARG A 172 5.86 -17.40 3.56
N ILE A 173 5.95 -18.64 4.03
CA ILE A 173 7.05 -19.14 4.85
C ILE A 173 7.82 -20.16 4.00
N VAL A 174 9.11 -19.92 3.80
CA VAL A 174 10.01 -20.85 3.11
C VAL A 174 10.74 -21.65 4.18
N VAL A 175 10.77 -22.96 4.02
CA VAL A 175 11.48 -23.88 4.92
C VAL A 175 12.49 -24.64 4.09
N ASP A 176 13.76 -24.47 4.46
CA ASP A 176 14.92 -25.12 3.83
C ASP A 176 15.38 -26.34 4.64
#